data_AF-A0A849AVR4-F1
#
_entry.id   AF-A0A849AVR4-F1
#
_cell.length_a   1.000
_cell.length_b   1.000
_cell.length_c   1.000
_cell.angle_alpha   90.00
_cell.angle_beta   90.00
_cell.angle_gamma   90.00
#
_symmetry.space_group_name_H-M   'P 1'
#
loop_
_entity.id
_entity.type
_entity.pdbx_description
1 polymer ?
#
loop_
_entity_poly.entity_id
_entity_poly.type
_entity_poly.pdbx_seq_one_letter_code
_entity_poly.pdbx_strand_id
1 'polypeptide(L)'
;MIRLTSLRAACGGLLSLALAGAGVAAAAAPPAAALDTELITSGTTEWRYLDDGTDPADGLPGRTDWTAADFDDTAWQTAAGSFGALRGEKKALSGGHTPDNLLTQYKDGTVENHEAFFFRTTIDVDAADLEGGKQLTGSVLYDDAAAVFVNGEKIAGFDDGGIDYLAVLPREVVIGI
;
A
#
# COMPACT_ATOMS: atom_id res chain seq x y z
N MET A 1 6.31 -16.41 5.60
CA MET A 1 7.49 -15.61 5.98
C MET A 1 8.02 -14.99 4.71
N ILE A 2 7.60 -13.76 4.41
CA ILE A 2 8.02 -13.02 3.21
C ILE A 2 8.98 -11.94 3.68
N ARG A 3 10.17 -11.91 3.07
CA ARG A 3 11.15 -10.83 3.21
C ARG A 3 10.94 -9.88 2.03
N LEU A 4 10.78 -8.59 2.28
CA LEU A 4 10.77 -7.57 1.24
C LEU A 4 12.21 -7.17 0.91
N THR A 5 12.58 -7.29 -0.37
CA THR A 5 13.90 -6.89 -0.87
C THR A 5 13.74 -5.81 -1.93
N SER A 6 14.27 -4.65 -1.56
CA SER A 6 14.96 -3.65 -2.38
C SER A 6 14.34 -2.71 -3.36
N LEU A 7 15.02 -1.56 -3.36
CA LEU A 7 15.10 -0.52 -4.37
C LEU A 7 16.46 -0.50 -5.03
N ARG A 8 16.48 -0.64 -6.35
CA ARG A 8 17.72 -0.69 -7.13
C ARG A 8 17.96 0.62 -7.86
N ALA A 9 19.17 1.16 -7.71
CA ALA A 9 19.72 2.19 -8.58
C ALA A 9 20.32 1.55 -9.86
N ALA A 10 20.02 2.11 -11.03
CA ALA A 10 20.58 1.68 -12.31
C ALA A 10 21.75 2.57 -12.72
N CYS A 11 22.99 2.07 -12.70
CA CYS A 11 24.15 2.78 -13.24
C CYS A 11 24.37 2.44 -14.72
N GLY A 12 24.13 3.41 -15.60
CA GLY A 12 24.48 3.36 -17.02
C GLY A 12 25.96 3.67 -17.26
N GLY A 13 26.67 2.80 -17.98
CA GLY A 13 28.10 2.94 -18.27
C GLY A 13 28.38 3.91 -19.43
N LEU A 14 29.38 4.77 -19.25
CA LEU A 14 29.99 5.59 -20.29
C LEU A 14 31.45 5.15 -20.49
N LEU A 15 31.77 4.77 -21.72
CA LEU A 15 33.12 4.41 -22.19
C LEU A 15 33.89 5.70 -22.50
N SER A 16 35.10 5.87 -21.95
CA SER A 16 36.01 6.96 -22.32
C SER A 16 37.46 6.50 -22.30
N LEU A 17 38.19 6.88 -23.35
CA LEU A 17 39.57 6.52 -23.66
C LEU A 17 40.49 7.71 -23.29
N ALA A 18 41.48 7.57 -22.40
CA ALA A 18 42.58 8.53 -22.28
C ALA A 18 43.81 8.04 -21.47
N LEU A 19 44.98 8.20 -22.13
CA LEU A 19 46.36 8.53 -21.72
C LEU A 19 46.91 8.24 -20.30
N ALA A 20 48.09 7.61 -20.29
CA ALA A 20 48.88 7.23 -19.11
C ALA A 20 49.47 8.43 -18.34
N GLY A 21 49.16 8.50 -17.04
CA GLY A 21 49.88 9.27 -16.04
C GLY A 21 49.95 8.45 -14.75
N ALA A 22 51.14 8.31 -14.16
CA ALA A 22 51.36 7.60 -12.90
C ALA A 22 50.83 8.44 -11.72
N GLY A 23 49.52 8.50 -11.56
CA GLY A 23 48.86 8.95 -10.34
C GLY A 23 48.56 7.73 -9.48
N VAL A 24 48.85 7.80 -8.18
CA VAL A 24 48.30 6.84 -7.21
C VAL A 24 46.80 7.09 -7.18
N ALA A 25 46.05 6.35 -8.00
CA ALA A 25 44.61 6.32 -7.92
C ALA A 25 44.26 5.75 -6.55
N ALA A 26 43.84 6.61 -5.62
CA ALA A 26 43.05 6.16 -4.50
C ALA A 26 41.84 5.47 -5.13
N ALA A 27 41.83 4.14 -5.09
CA ALA A 27 40.67 3.38 -5.51
C ALA A 27 39.52 3.88 -4.63
N ALA A 28 38.62 4.66 -5.23
CA ALA A 28 37.37 5.02 -4.58
C ALA A 28 36.74 3.70 -4.17
N ALA A 29 36.53 3.51 -2.87
CA ALA A 29 35.79 2.36 -2.38
C ALA A 29 34.48 2.30 -3.18
N PRO A 30 34.06 1.12 -3.66
CA PRO A 30 32.78 1.00 -4.33
C PRO A 30 31.72 1.64 -3.42
N PRO A 31 30.80 2.46 -3.97
CA PRO A 31 29.74 3.05 -3.16
C PRO A 31 29.09 1.91 -2.39
N ALA A 32 29.06 2.03 -1.07
CA ALA A 32 28.37 1.07 -0.22
C ALA A 32 26.97 0.89 -0.80
N ALA A 33 26.60 -0.36 -1.10
CA ALA A 33 25.26 -0.66 -1.59
C ALA A 33 24.27 -0.04 -0.60
N ALA A 34 23.46 0.91 -1.07
CA ALA A 34 22.43 1.52 -0.26
C ALA A 34 21.53 0.38 0.24
N LEU A 35 21.42 0.25 1.56
CA LEU A 35 20.52 -0.71 2.16
C LEU A 35 19.09 -0.26 1.91
N ASP A 36 18.21 -1.26 1.82
CA ASP A 36 16.79 -1.02 1.67
C ASP A 36 16.20 -0.60 3.01
N THR A 37 15.39 0.45 2.99
CA THR A 37 14.63 0.90 4.15
C THR A 37 13.37 0.05 4.24
N GLU A 38 13.20 -0.69 5.34
CA GLU A 38 11.96 -1.43 5.61
C GLU A 38 10.91 -0.47 6.17
N LEU A 39 9.85 -0.22 5.40
CA LEU A 39 8.80 0.74 5.75
C LEU A 39 7.59 0.07 6.44
N ILE A 40 7.28 -1.16 6.05
CA ILE A 40 6.18 -1.96 6.61
C ILE A 40 6.69 -3.37 6.90
N THR A 41 6.56 -3.80 8.15
CA THR A 41 6.90 -5.15 8.58
C THR A 41 5.62 -5.96 8.79
N SER A 42 5.41 -6.97 7.95
CA SER A 42 4.26 -7.87 8.03
C SER A 42 4.10 -8.46 9.43
N GLY A 43 2.91 -8.31 10.03
CA GLY A 43 2.59 -8.81 11.35
C GLY A 43 3.01 -7.91 12.51
N THR A 44 3.81 -6.87 12.26
CA THR A 44 4.34 -5.97 13.31
C THR A 44 3.85 -4.54 13.14
N THR A 45 3.80 -4.02 11.91
CA THR A 45 3.25 -2.69 11.64
C THR A 45 1.79 -2.64 12.08
N GLU A 46 1.46 -1.65 12.91
CA GLU A 46 0.09 -1.38 13.34
C GLU A 46 -0.68 -0.68 12.22
N TRP A 47 -1.92 -1.11 12.05
CA TRP A 47 -2.88 -0.54 11.11
C TRP A 47 -4.06 0.02 11.88
N ARG A 48 -4.52 1.19 11.45
CA ARG A 48 -5.89 1.64 11.69
C ARG A 48 -6.79 0.93 10.70
N TYR A 49 -7.92 0.41 11.15
CA TYR A 49 -8.85 -0.30 10.29
C TYR A 49 -10.31 0.00 10.60
N LEU A 50 -11.12 -0.03 9.55
CA LEU A 50 -12.57 0.15 9.58
C LEU A 50 -13.22 -1.11 9.00
N ASP A 51 -14.01 -1.79 9.81
CA ASP A 51 -14.67 -3.05 9.47
C ASP A 51 -16.16 -3.10 9.80
N ASP A 52 -16.77 -1.96 10.14
CA ASP A 52 -18.18 -1.84 10.52
C ASP A 52 -19.14 -1.69 9.31
N GLY A 53 -18.60 -1.79 8.09
CA GLY A 53 -19.36 -1.65 6.84
C GLY A 53 -19.71 -0.21 6.45
N THR A 54 -19.22 0.80 7.19
CA THR A 54 -19.40 2.20 6.78
C THR A 54 -18.45 2.58 5.64
N ASP A 55 -18.90 3.49 4.77
CA ASP A 55 -18.05 4.05 3.71
C ASP A 55 -17.23 5.21 4.29
N PRO A 56 -15.89 5.12 4.35
CA PRO A 56 -15.06 6.20 4.89
C PRO A 56 -15.05 7.45 4.00
N ALA A 57 -15.56 7.36 2.77
CA ALA A 57 -15.80 8.51 1.90
C ALA A 57 -17.22 9.08 2.01
N ASP A 58 -18.07 8.58 2.92
CA ASP A 58 -19.41 9.17 3.10
C ASP A 58 -19.31 10.65 3.47
N GLY A 59 -20.03 11.49 2.73
CA GLY A 59 -19.95 12.95 2.84
C GLY A 59 -18.70 13.60 2.24
N LEU A 60 -17.76 12.85 1.66
CA LEU A 60 -16.61 13.41 0.94
C LEU A 60 -16.92 13.63 -0.55
N PRO A 61 -16.25 14.60 -1.22
CA PRO A 61 -16.45 14.85 -2.66
C PRO A 61 -16.07 13.66 -3.56
N GLY A 62 -15.00 12.96 -3.22
CA GLY A 62 -14.45 11.84 -3.97
C GLY A 62 -14.51 10.51 -3.21
N ARG A 63 -14.79 9.43 -3.96
CA ARG A 63 -14.89 8.06 -3.42
C ARG A 63 -13.60 7.55 -2.76
N THR A 64 -12.47 8.17 -3.05
CA THR A 64 -11.15 7.79 -2.53
C THR A 64 -10.52 8.90 -1.70
N ASP A 65 -11.26 9.94 -1.34
CA ASP A 65 -10.71 11.07 -0.57
C ASP A 65 -10.25 10.62 0.82
N TRP A 66 -10.81 9.53 1.35
CA TRP A 66 -10.34 8.87 2.58
C TRP A 66 -8.89 8.38 2.51
N THR A 67 -8.30 8.27 1.31
CA THR A 67 -6.91 7.82 1.11
C THR A 67 -5.89 8.96 1.16
N ALA A 68 -6.34 10.20 1.36
CA ALA A 68 -5.48 11.35 1.54
C ALA A 68 -4.61 11.22 2.80
N ALA A 69 -3.46 11.89 2.80
CA ALA A 69 -2.50 11.84 3.91
C ALA A 69 -3.06 12.48 5.19
N ASP A 70 -3.94 13.48 5.05
CA ASP A 70 -4.55 14.27 6.12
C ASP A 70 -5.94 13.79 6.54
N PHE A 71 -6.43 12.66 6.00
CA PHE A 71 -7.70 12.07 6.43
C PHE A 71 -7.66 11.67 7.91
N ASP A 72 -8.67 12.08 8.67
CA ASP A 72 -8.83 11.76 10.08
C ASP A 72 -9.44 10.37 10.28
N ASP A 73 -8.59 9.41 10.62
CA ASP A 73 -8.94 8.03 10.95
C ASP A 73 -8.83 7.75 12.47
N THR A 74 -8.87 8.80 13.31
CA THR A 74 -8.67 8.64 14.76
C THR A 74 -9.74 7.77 15.42
N ALA A 75 -10.94 7.71 14.85
CA ALA A 75 -12.05 6.87 15.30
C ALA A 75 -11.92 5.38 14.91
N TRP A 76 -11.00 5.04 14.01
CA TRP A 76 -10.82 3.66 13.54
C TRP A 76 -10.14 2.79 14.60
N GLN A 77 -10.41 1.49 14.55
CA GLN A 77 -9.78 0.52 15.44
C GLN A 77 -8.30 0.36 15.08
N THR A 78 -7.45 -0.10 16.02
CA THR A 78 -6.04 -0.40 15.73
C THR A 78 -5.69 -1.85 16.02
N ALA A 79 -4.87 -2.44 15.15
CA ALA A 79 -4.25 -3.74 15.40
C ALA A 79 -3.01 -3.94 14.52
N ALA A 80 -2.08 -4.76 14.99
CA ALA A 80 -1.05 -5.38 14.15
C ALA A 80 -1.44 -6.83 13.82
N GLY A 81 -0.84 -7.41 12.79
CA GLY A 81 -1.14 -8.77 12.37
C GLY A 81 -1.94 -8.86 11.06
N SER A 82 -2.33 -10.07 10.72
CA SER A 82 -3.22 -10.37 9.60
C SER A 82 -4.70 -10.19 9.98
N PHE A 83 -5.53 -9.86 9.00
CA PHE A 83 -6.97 -9.61 9.17
C PHE A 83 -7.78 -10.58 8.31
N GLY A 84 -8.92 -11.04 8.83
CA GLY A 84 -9.80 -11.90 8.06
C GLY A 84 -10.89 -12.55 8.87
N ALA A 85 -11.78 -13.25 8.18
CA ALA A 85 -12.84 -14.05 8.77
C ALA A 85 -13.17 -15.21 7.83
N LEU A 86 -13.45 -16.38 8.40
CA LEU A 86 -14.08 -17.47 7.67
C LEU A 86 -15.42 -17.77 8.31
N ARG A 87 -16.49 -17.34 7.64
CA ARG A 87 -17.87 -17.47 8.09
C ARG A 87 -18.16 -16.77 9.42
N GLY A 88 -17.62 -15.56 9.59
CA GLY A 88 -17.75 -14.77 10.81
C GLY A 88 -16.88 -15.24 11.97
N GLU A 89 -15.94 -16.17 11.73
CA GLU A 89 -15.07 -16.72 12.77
C GLU A 89 -13.60 -16.59 12.44
N LYS A 90 -12.77 -16.50 13.49
CA LYS A 90 -11.30 -16.49 13.41
C LYS A 90 -10.78 -17.91 13.16
N LYS A 91 -10.88 -18.37 11.92
CA LYS A 91 -10.51 -19.71 11.46
C LYS A 91 -9.56 -19.63 10.26
N ALA A 92 -8.88 -20.75 9.97
CA ALA A 92 -8.02 -20.86 8.80
C ALA A 92 -8.82 -20.68 7.50
N LEU A 93 -8.48 -19.67 6.72
CA LEU A 93 -8.92 -19.44 5.34
C LEU A 93 -8.28 -20.46 4.39
N SER A 94 -8.65 -20.38 3.11
CA SER A 94 -7.98 -21.14 2.05
C SER A 94 -6.46 -20.95 2.13
N GLY A 95 -5.70 -22.01 1.85
CA GLY A 95 -4.23 -21.98 1.98
C GLY A 95 -3.68 -22.08 3.41
N GLY A 96 -4.54 -22.23 4.42
CA GLY A 96 -4.12 -22.44 5.82
C GLY A 96 -3.75 -21.15 6.57
N HIS A 97 -4.16 -19.99 6.05
CA HIS A 97 -3.94 -18.70 6.68
C HIS A 97 -4.99 -18.48 7.78
N THR A 98 -4.59 -18.48 9.06
CA THR A 98 -5.48 -18.06 10.16
C THR A 98 -5.20 -16.60 10.47
N PRO A 99 -6.22 -15.71 10.48
CA PRO A 99 -5.99 -14.29 10.72
C PRO A 99 -5.67 -14.05 12.19
N ASP A 100 -4.90 -12.98 12.48
CA ASP A 100 -4.61 -12.53 13.85
C ASP A 100 -5.76 -11.66 14.40
N ASN A 101 -6.50 -10.99 13.53
CA ASN A 101 -7.62 -10.12 13.88
C ASN A 101 -8.87 -10.59 13.14
N LEU A 102 -9.96 -10.80 13.88
CA LEU A 102 -11.24 -11.16 13.30
C LEU A 102 -11.89 -9.90 12.73
N LEU A 103 -12.17 -9.90 11.43
CA LEU A 103 -13.00 -8.87 10.81
C LEU A 103 -14.47 -9.17 11.05
N THR A 104 -15.26 -8.12 11.26
CA THR A 104 -16.72 -8.19 11.30
C THR A 104 -17.22 -8.54 9.91
N GLN A 105 -17.32 -9.82 9.57
CA GLN A 105 -17.61 -10.22 8.19
C GLN A 105 -19.01 -9.80 7.74
N TYR A 106 -19.99 -9.98 8.62
CA TYR A 106 -21.40 -9.91 8.25
C TYR A 106 -22.06 -8.65 8.76
N LYS A 107 -22.96 -8.11 7.93
CA LYS A 107 -23.90 -7.06 8.34
C LYS A 107 -24.78 -7.55 9.49
N ASP A 108 -25.09 -6.66 10.42
CA ASP A 108 -25.81 -6.96 11.65
C ASP A 108 -27.05 -7.83 11.45
N GLY A 109 -27.06 -8.99 12.12
CA GLY A 109 -28.19 -9.93 12.09
C GLY A 109 -28.35 -10.69 10.77
N THR A 110 -27.35 -10.65 9.88
CA THR A 110 -27.40 -11.32 8.57
C THR A 110 -26.22 -12.27 8.36
N VAL A 111 -26.17 -12.89 7.17
CA VAL A 111 -24.99 -13.61 6.64
C VAL A 111 -24.45 -12.93 5.37
N GLU A 112 -24.84 -11.68 5.15
CA GLU A 112 -24.40 -10.87 4.02
C GLU A 112 -23.07 -10.19 4.39
N ASN A 113 -22.06 -10.30 3.53
CA ASN A 113 -20.75 -9.72 3.80
C ASN A 113 -20.79 -8.19 3.74
N HIS A 114 -19.94 -7.52 4.51
CA HIS A 114 -19.53 -6.17 4.18
C HIS A 114 -18.79 -6.14 2.84
N GLU A 115 -19.01 -5.06 2.10
CA GLU A 115 -18.49 -4.88 0.74
C GLU A 115 -16.97 -4.68 0.73
N ALA A 116 -16.43 -4.03 1.76
CA ALA A 116 -15.01 -3.72 1.87
C ALA A 116 -14.59 -3.55 3.34
N PHE A 117 -13.29 -3.73 3.57
CA PHE A 117 -12.60 -3.39 4.79
C PHE A 117 -11.50 -2.38 4.45
N PHE A 118 -11.33 -1.37 5.29
CA PHE A 118 -10.38 -0.29 5.02
C PHE A 118 -9.24 -0.33 6.02
N PHE A 119 -8.02 -0.07 5.53
CA PHE A 119 -6.80 -0.14 6.33
C PHE A 119 -5.94 1.08 6.03
N ARG A 120 -5.43 1.73 7.08
CA ARG A 120 -4.54 2.89 7.00
C ARG A 120 -3.35 2.70 7.93
N THR A 121 -2.19 3.13 7.48
CA THR A 121 -0.98 3.28 8.29
C THR A 121 -0.16 4.43 7.72
N THR A 122 0.67 5.03 8.56
CA THR A 122 1.59 6.10 8.14
C THR A 122 3.00 5.56 8.22
N ILE A 123 3.77 5.79 7.16
CA ILE A 123 5.19 5.45 7.10
C ILE A 123 5.99 6.74 7.00
N ASP A 124 7.09 6.81 7.75
CA ASP A 124 8.05 7.89 7.62
C ASP A 124 9.09 7.50 6.56
N VAL A 125 9.29 8.39 5.58
CA VAL A 125 10.30 8.21 4.53
C VAL A 125 11.30 9.34 4.64
N ASP A 126 12.57 9.00 4.79
CA ASP A 126 13.65 9.98 4.84
C ASP A 126 13.72 10.78 3.53
N ALA A 127 13.92 12.09 3.61
CA ALA A 127 14.00 12.95 2.42
C ALA A 127 15.13 12.50 1.45
N ALA A 128 16.24 11.99 2.00
CA ALA A 128 17.34 11.45 1.21
C ALA A 128 16.93 10.21 0.39
N ASP A 129 15.94 9.45 0.85
CA ASP A 129 15.40 8.32 0.13
C ASP A 129 14.55 8.78 -1.06
N LEU A 130 13.82 9.90 -0.95
CA LEU A 130 13.01 10.43 -2.06
C LEU A 130 13.84 10.99 -3.22
N GLU A 131 15.02 11.56 -2.94
CA GLU A 131 15.88 12.18 -3.96
C GLU A 131 16.60 11.14 -4.84
N GLY A 132 16.72 9.90 -4.39
CA GLY A 132 17.59 8.88 -4.98
C GLY A 132 17.02 8.07 -6.15
N GLY A 133 15.83 8.41 -6.68
CA GLY A 133 15.16 7.58 -7.71
C GLY A 133 14.72 6.20 -7.18
N LYS A 134 14.50 6.15 -5.87
CA LYS A 134 14.00 5.03 -5.10
C LYS A 134 12.51 4.80 -5.43
N GLN A 135 12.16 3.55 -5.75
CA GLN A 135 10.79 3.05 -5.99
C GLN A 135 10.06 2.73 -4.67
N LEU A 136 8.81 2.27 -4.70
CA LEU A 136 8.20 1.61 -3.56
C LEU A 136 7.88 0.18 -3.99
N THR A 137 8.40 -0.82 -3.29
CA THR A 137 8.18 -2.22 -3.61
C THR A 137 7.59 -2.95 -2.42
N GLY A 138 6.68 -3.88 -2.70
CA GLY A 138 6.04 -4.68 -1.67
C GLY A 138 5.14 -5.76 -2.21
N SER A 139 4.58 -6.54 -1.30
CA SER A 139 3.66 -7.63 -1.61
C SER A 139 2.53 -7.62 -0.59
N VAL A 140 1.32 -7.87 -1.07
CA VAL A 140 0.14 -8.05 -0.23
C VAL A 140 -0.42 -9.44 -0.51
N LEU A 141 -0.90 -10.11 0.54
CA LEU A 141 -1.74 -11.29 0.42
C LEU A 141 -3.18 -10.84 0.68
N TYR A 142 -4.08 -11.16 -0.23
CA TYR A 142 -5.46 -10.69 -0.23
C TYR A 142 -6.40 -11.82 -0.69
N ASP A 143 -7.68 -11.69 -0.33
CA ASP A 143 -8.79 -12.56 -0.74
C ASP A 143 -10.11 -11.77 -0.53
N ASP A 144 -10.92 -11.44 -1.53
CA ASP A 144 -10.76 -11.73 -2.97
C ASP A 144 -9.99 -10.65 -3.75
N ALA A 145 -10.06 -9.38 -3.33
CA ALA A 145 -9.51 -8.23 -4.07
C ALA A 145 -8.90 -7.19 -3.13
N ALA A 146 -8.00 -6.35 -3.65
CA ALA A 146 -7.40 -5.24 -2.90
C ALA A 146 -7.01 -4.07 -3.81
N ALA A 147 -7.03 -2.86 -3.28
CA ALA A 147 -6.43 -1.69 -3.91
C ALA A 147 -5.55 -0.95 -2.91
N VAL A 148 -4.42 -0.45 -3.40
CA VAL A 148 -3.41 0.22 -2.58
C VAL A 148 -3.26 1.65 -3.03
N PHE A 149 -3.33 2.56 -2.07
CA PHE A 149 -3.21 3.99 -2.27
C PHE A 149 -2.06 4.54 -1.44
N VAL A 150 -1.41 5.58 -1.97
CA VAL A 150 -0.42 6.38 -1.26
C VAL A 150 -0.76 7.84 -1.49
N ASN A 151 -1.01 8.59 -0.42
CA ASN A 151 -1.30 10.03 -0.46
C ASN A 151 -2.39 10.43 -1.46
N GLY A 152 -3.51 9.69 -1.52
CA GLY A 152 -4.60 9.96 -2.46
C GLY A 152 -4.47 9.30 -3.83
N GLU A 153 -3.30 8.77 -4.19
CA GLU A 153 -3.05 8.15 -5.51
C GLU A 153 -3.09 6.63 -5.43
N LYS A 154 -3.84 6.00 -6.32
CA LYS A 154 -3.86 4.54 -6.46
C LYS A 154 -2.57 4.06 -7.13
N ILE A 155 -1.79 3.25 -6.42
CA ILE A 155 -0.50 2.72 -6.91
C ILE A 155 -0.55 1.26 -7.33
N ALA A 156 -1.53 0.49 -6.85
CA ALA A 156 -1.73 -0.91 -7.22
C ALA A 156 -3.20 -1.32 -7.09
N GLY A 157 -3.58 -2.31 -7.89
CA GLY A 157 -4.90 -2.92 -7.91
C GLY A 157 -4.79 -4.42 -8.12
N PHE A 158 -5.59 -5.18 -7.39
CA PHE A 158 -5.58 -6.63 -7.36
C PHE A 158 -7.01 -7.14 -7.44
N ASP A 159 -7.36 -7.76 -8.57
CA ASP A 159 -8.73 -8.22 -8.88
C ASP A 159 -9.82 -7.14 -8.69
N ASP A 160 -9.46 -5.89 -9.00
CA ASP A 160 -10.26 -4.71 -8.69
C ASP A 160 -10.96 -4.06 -9.90
N GLY A 161 -10.98 -4.75 -11.05
CA GLY A 161 -11.56 -4.23 -12.30
C GLY A 161 -13.06 -3.93 -12.22
N GLY A 162 -13.76 -4.43 -11.20
CA GLY A 162 -15.17 -4.13 -10.92
C GLY A 162 -15.40 -2.93 -10.01
N ILE A 163 -14.36 -2.28 -9.50
CA ILE A 163 -14.45 -1.20 -8.52
C ILE A 163 -14.29 0.16 -9.22
N ASP A 164 -15.29 1.02 -9.08
CA ASP A 164 -15.22 2.40 -9.57
C ASP A 164 -14.58 3.33 -8.54
N TYR A 165 -13.37 3.78 -8.83
CA TYR A 165 -12.58 4.69 -7.99
C TYR A 165 -12.80 6.16 -8.31
N LEU A 166 -13.52 6.48 -9.38
CA LEU A 166 -13.74 7.87 -9.76
C LEU A 166 -14.86 8.48 -8.91
N ALA A 167 -14.68 9.74 -8.55
CA ALA A 167 -15.80 10.55 -8.06
C ALA A 167 -16.90 10.52 -9.12
N VAL A 168 -18.15 10.29 -8.69
CA VAL A 168 -19.32 10.50 -9.55
C VAL A 168 -19.47 12.02 -9.75
N LEU A 169 -18.58 12.62 -10.53
CA LEU A 169 -18.90 13.89 -11.18
C LEU A 169 -19.97 13.53 -12.22
N PRO A 170 -21.13 14.20 -12.24
CA PRO A 170 -22.11 13.97 -13.29
C PRO A 170 -21.39 14.23 -14.62
N ARG A 171 -21.22 13.17 -15.41
CA ARG A 171 -20.76 13.28 -16.80
C ARG A 171 -21.88 13.88 -17.64
N GLU A 172 -22.25 15.13 -17.37
CA GLU A 172 -22.95 15.97 -18.33
C GLU A 172 -21.91 16.66 -19.20
N VAL A 173 -21.45 15.95 -20.23
CA VAL A 173 -20.99 16.61 -21.43
C VAL A 173 -22.26 16.89 -22.26
N VAL A 174 -22.90 18.02 -22.00
CA VAL A 174 -23.89 18.58 -22.93
C VAL A 174 -23.11 19.20 -24.09
N ILE A 175 -22.89 18.44 -25.17
CA ILE A 175 -22.54 19.02 -26.47
C ILE A 175 -23.85 19.44 -27.12
N GLY A 176 -24.19 20.72 -26.98
CA GLY A 176 -25.21 21.34 -27.82
C GLY A 176 -24.68 21.45 -29.25
N ILE A 177 -25.38 20.84 -30.19
CA ILE A 177 -25.33 21.17 -31.62
C ILE A 177 -26.04 22.49 -31.88
#